data_AF-W0BE02-F1
#
_entry.id   AF-W0BE02-F1
#
_cell.length_a   1.000
_cell.length_b   1.000
_cell.length_c   1.000
_cell.angle_alpha   90.00
_cell.angle_beta   90.00
_cell.angle_gamma   90.00
#
_symmetry.space_group_name_H-M   'P 1'
#
loop_
_entity.id
_entity.type
_entity.pdbx_description
1 polymer ?
#
loop_
_entity_poly.entity_id
_entity_poly.type
_entity_poly.pdbx_seq_one_letter_code
_entity_poly.pdbx_strand_id
1 'polypeptide(L)'
;MKHNQTTKNRGALSNPEGRFEPLTYEQVDDGWDREEETLPPLETCLLPETAKTIISRNDSPDLGFEQSINPYRGCEHGCIYCYARPSHSYVNLSAGLDFETKIFYKVDAARILERELNKARYVCKPIVLGANTDPYQPAEATLKITRSLLEVLKDHQHPVILITKNTLIERDLDLLAPMAKNNLAKVAISVTTLSTQLKRIMEPRTSAPAGRLRVIKHLANHQIPVRVMVAPIIPMVNDMEMEKILLAASQAGASHASYVLIRLPYEVKDLFQEWLTKHFPQRAEHIMSLIRQMRGGKDYDAQFGSRMRGEGAFANLLATRFRLACKRFNLNNAPSPELDLKKFRKKDNTDFKQSSLLDEMTG
;
A
#
# COMPACT_ATOMS: atom_id res chain seq x y z
N MET A 1 21.27 27.72 -0.81
CA MET A 1 19.80 27.97 -0.86
C MET A 1 19.04 26.98 -0.01
N LYS A 2 18.20 27.45 0.94
CA LYS A 2 17.25 26.59 1.68
C LYS A 2 16.24 25.99 0.69
N HIS A 3 15.74 24.77 0.95
CA HIS A 3 14.67 24.14 0.16
C HIS A 3 13.44 25.06 0.08
N ASN A 4 13.35 25.93 -0.93
CA ASN A 4 12.25 26.87 -1.11
C ASN A 4 11.09 26.29 -1.92
N GLN A 5 11.08 24.95 -2.09
CA GLN A 5 10.00 24.22 -2.72
C GLN A 5 9.08 23.62 -1.65
N THR A 6 7.78 23.91 -1.74
CA THR A 6 6.80 23.38 -0.78
C THR A 6 6.65 21.86 -0.96
N THR A 7 6.95 21.11 0.09
CA THR A 7 6.67 19.66 0.20
C THR A 7 5.33 19.37 0.89
N LYS A 8 4.36 20.29 0.78
CA LYS A 8 3.04 20.11 1.37
C LYS A 8 2.38 18.84 0.80
N ASN A 9 1.74 18.07 1.68
CA ASN A 9 1.13 16.76 1.35
C ASN A 9 2.13 15.68 0.89
N ARG A 10 3.41 15.83 1.21
CA ARG A 10 4.45 14.82 1.02
C ARG A 10 4.82 14.16 2.34
N GLY A 11 5.19 12.88 2.28
CA GLY A 11 5.52 12.10 3.47
C GLY A 11 6.99 12.07 3.78
N ALA A 12 7.82 11.89 2.74
CA ALA A 12 9.26 12.06 2.86
C ALA A 12 9.61 13.53 3.06
N LEU A 13 10.63 13.78 3.89
CA LEU A 13 11.14 15.11 4.20
C LEU A 13 12.35 15.47 3.33
N SER A 14 13.04 14.46 2.83
CA SER A 14 14.24 14.53 1.99
C SER A 14 14.08 13.70 0.71
N ASN A 15 15.01 13.89 -0.23
CA ASN A 15 15.10 13.15 -1.48
C ASN A 15 16.53 12.61 -1.69
N PRO A 16 17.00 11.68 -0.82
CA PRO A 16 18.37 11.17 -0.90
C PRO A 16 18.61 10.45 -2.23
N GLU A 17 19.85 10.41 -2.70
CA GLU A 17 20.20 9.71 -3.92
C GLU A 17 19.83 8.23 -3.88
N GLY A 18 19.56 7.66 -5.06
CA GLY A 18 19.27 6.24 -5.19
C GLY A 18 20.47 5.41 -4.73
N ARG A 19 20.23 4.31 -4.02
CA ARG A 19 21.27 3.42 -3.48
C ARG A 19 22.28 2.89 -4.50
N PHE A 20 21.94 2.87 -5.79
CA PHE A 20 22.80 2.39 -6.87
C PHE A 20 23.41 3.53 -7.71
N GLU A 21 23.21 4.78 -7.31
CA GLU A 21 23.81 5.93 -7.97
C GLU A 21 25.31 6.02 -7.66
N PRO A 22 26.17 6.22 -8.68
CA PRO A 22 27.62 6.32 -8.48
C PRO A 22 28.06 7.67 -7.92
N LEU A 23 27.18 8.68 -7.97
CA LEU A 23 27.47 10.05 -7.60
C LEU A 23 26.44 10.54 -6.59
N THR A 24 26.93 11.28 -5.60
CA THR A 24 26.11 12.05 -4.65
C THR A 24 26.32 13.53 -4.92
N TYR A 25 25.25 14.32 -4.80
CA TYR A 25 25.28 15.75 -5.06
C TYR A 25 24.95 16.51 -3.79
N GLU A 26 25.91 17.26 -3.27
CA GLU A 26 25.68 18.17 -2.15
C GLU A 26 25.34 19.56 -2.68
N GLN A 27 24.23 20.12 -2.21
CA GLN A 27 23.94 21.53 -2.48
C GLN A 27 24.83 22.40 -1.59
N VAL A 28 25.75 23.13 -2.22
CA VAL A 28 26.62 24.09 -1.55
C VAL A 28 26.14 25.49 -1.88
N ASP A 29 26.18 26.38 -0.89
CA ASP A 29 25.95 27.80 -1.10
C ASP A 29 27.14 28.38 -1.89
N ASP A 30 26.86 28.93 -3.07
CA ASP A 30 27.89 29.54 -3.92
C ASP A 30 28.19 30.99 -3.53
N GLY A 31 27.53 31.52 -2.50
CA GLY A 31 27.73 32.88 -1.99
C GLY A 31 27.05 33.97 -2.82
N TRP A 32 26.20 33.60 -3.79
CA TRP A 32 25.41 34.54 -4.58
C TRP A 32 24.02 34.73 -3.97
N ASP A 33 23.74 35.94 -3.50
CA ASP A 33 22.43 36.35 -3.03
C ASP A 33 21.43 36.43 -4.20
N ARG A 34 20.82 35.29 -4.54
CA ARG A 34 19.62 35.27 -5.39
C ARG A 34 18.42 35.49 -4.48
N GLU A 35 17.54 36.42 -4.87
CA GLU A 35 16.22 36.54 -4.25
C GLU A 35 15.58 35.14 -4.19
N GLU A 36 15.09 34.75 -3.01
CA GLU A 36 14.50 33.43 -2.76
C GLU A 36 13.21 33.26 -3.57
N GLU A 37 13.35 32.91 -4.85
CA GLU A 37 12.24 32.64 -5.74
C GLU A 37 11.47 31.42 -5.21
N THR A 38 10.19 31.60 -4.92
CA THR A 38 9.36 30.54 -4.33
C THR A 38 9.06 29.51 -5.42
N LEU A 39 9.63 28.32 -5.30
CA LEU A 39 9.44 27.28 -6.30
C LEU A 39 7.99 26.75 -6.25
N PRO A 40 7.39 26.38 -7.39
CA PRO A 40 6.04 25.83 -7.41
C PRO A 40 5.96 24.54 -6.56
N PRO A 41 4.79 24.21 -5.99
CA PRO A 41 4.61 22.99 -5.22
C PRO A 41 5.09 21.76 -6.00
N LEU A 42 5.71 20.82 -5.31
CA LEU A 42 6.23 19.62 -5.95
C LEU A 42 5.08 18.79 -6.54
N GLU A 43 4.99 18.74 -7.87
CA GLU A 43 3.94 18.03 -8.59
C GLU A 43 4.21 16.52 -8.68
N THR A 44 3.17 15.74 -8.96
CA THR A 44 3.31 14.32 -9.26
C THR A 44 3.35 14.13 -10.78
N CYS A 45 4.41 13.49 -11.27
CA CYS A 45 4.58 13.08 -12.66
C CYS A 45 4.15 11.62 -12.83
N LEU A 46 3.30 11.36 -13.83
CA LEU A 46 2.89 10.02 -14.23
C LEU A 46 3.73 9.56 -15.42
N LEU A 47 4.36 8.39 -15.28
CA LEU A 47 5.31 7.85 -16.25
C LEU A 47 4.76 6.54 -16.83
N PRO A 48 4.53 6.43 -18.15
CA PRO A 48 4.07 5.18 -18.74
C PRO A 48 5.16 4.10 -18.61
N GLU A 49 4.78 2.89 -18.19
CA GLU A 49 5.65 1.71 -18.13
C GLU A 49 5.04 0.56 -18.95
N THR A 50 5.80 0.04 -19.91
CA THR A 50 5.43 -1.15 -20.67
C THR A 50 5.96 -2.39 -19.97
N ALA A 51 5.07 -3.19 -19.39
CA ALA A 51 5.44 -4.41 -18.69
C ALA A 51 5.48 -5.64 -19.64
N LYS A 52 6.47 -6.52 -19.49
CA LYS A 52 6.49 -7.81 -20.21
C LYS A 52 5.50 -8.83 -19.60
N THR A 53 5.38 -8.81 -18.29
CA THR A 53 4.47 -9.63 -17.48
C THR A 53 3.78 -8.75 -16.44
N ILE A 54 2.56 -9.12 -16.05
CA ILE A 54 1.78 -8.34 -15.08
C ILE A 54 1.70 -9.01 -13.71
N ILE A 55 1.71 -10.35 -13.67
CA ILE A 55 1.64 -11.12 -12.42
C ILE A 55 3.04 -11.30 -11.83
N SER A 56 3.27 -10.69 -10.68
CA SER A 56 4.43 -10.94 -9.82
C SER A 56 4.17 -12.15 -8.93
N ARG A 57 5.21 -12.97 -8.69
CA ARG A 57 5.15 -14.19 -7.88
C ARG A 57 6.11 -14.10 -6.70
N ASN A 58 5.75 -14.73 -5.59
CA ASN A 58 6.58 -14.84 -4.40
C ASN A 58 6.39 -16.21 -3.74
N ASP A 59 7.39 -16.64 -2.97
CA ASP A 59 7.45 -17.89 -2.21
C ASP A 59 7.56 -17.65 -0.70
N SER A 60 7.15 -16.45 -0.25
CA SER A 60 7.35 -16.07 1.15
C SER A 60 6.38 -16.79 2.07
N PRO A 61 6.86 -17.47 3.13
CA PRO A 61 5.98 -18.16 4.08
C PRO A 61 5.17 -17.20 4.96
N ASP A 62 5.50 -15.91 4.96
CA ASP A 62 4.77 -14.88 5.72
C ASP A 62 3.52 -14.38 5.01
N LEU A 63 3.41 -14.63 3.69
CA LEU A 63 2.34 -14.10 2.86
C LEU A 63 1.32 -15.19 2.59
N GLY A 64 0.04 -14.90 2.84
CA GLY A 64 -1.07 -15.81 2.51
C GLY A 64 -1.42 -15.84 1.02
N PHE A 65 -0.50 -15.46 0.13
CA PHE A 65 -0.71 -15.40 -1.30
C PHE A 65 0.61 -15.54 -2.07
N GLU A 66 0.52 -16.13 -3.27
CA GLU A 66 1.68 -16.31 -4.15
C GLU A 66 1.72 -15.31 -5.30
N GLN A 67 0.54 -14.86 -5.78
CA GLN A 67 0.41 -14.01 -6.96
C GLN A 67 -0.08 -12.61 -6.58
N SER A 68 0.52 -11.59 -7.17
CA SER A 68 0.09 -10.20 -7.01
C SER A 68 0.25 -9.40 -8.30
N ILE A 69 -0.54 -8.35 -8.42
CA ILE A 69 -0.37 -7.33 -9.46
C ILE A 69 -0.32 -5.98 -8.76
N ASN A 70 0.70 -5.20 -9.12
CA ASN A 70 0.80 -3.79 -8.75
C ASN A 70 0.57 -2.98 -10.03
N PRO A 71 -0.57 -2.29 -10.18
CA PRO A 71 -0.85 -1.49 -11.38
C PRO A 71 0.14 -0.33 -11.56
N TYR A 72 0.76 0.08 -10.45
CA TYR A 72 1.68 1.20 -10.37
C TYR A 72 3.01 0.81 -9.71
N ARG A 73 4.08 1.54 -10.02
CA ARG A 73 5.34 1.57 -9.26
C ARG A 73 5.52 2.97 -8.70
N GLY A 74 5.77 3.07 -7.39
CA GLY A 74 5.60 4.33 -6.66
C GLY A 74 4.18 4.47 -6.13
N CYS A 75 4.01 5.30 -5.11
CA CYS A 75 2.72 5.50 -4.48
C CYS A 75 2.56 6.95 -3.99
N GLU A 76 1.63 7.67 -4.61
CA GLU A 76 1.28 9.05 -4.27
C GLU A 76 0.78 9.22 -2.84
N HIS A 77 0.35 8.13 -2.18
CA HIS A 77 -0.04 8.18 -0.77
C HIS A 77 1.05 8.74 0.14
N GLY A 78 2.33 8.57 -0.24
CA GLY A 78 3.45 9.12 0.48
C GLY A 78 3.57 8.60 1.91
N CYS A 79 3.17 7.35 2.20
CA CYS A 79 3.31 6.83 3.56
C CYS A 79 4.80 6.77 3.93
N ILE A 80 5.23 7.46 4.98
CA ILE A 80 6.66 7.53 5.33
C ILE A 80 7.27 6.16 5.65
N TYR A 81 6.49 5.29 6.30
CA TYR A 81 6.89 3.93 6.69
C TYR A 81 6.85 2.90 5.54
N CYS A 82 6.54 3.31 4.31
CA CYS A 82 6.21 2.36 3.24
C CYS A 82 7.42 1.51 2.84
N TYR A 83 7.34 0.20 3.08
CA TYR A 83 8.41 -0.75 2.71
C TYR A 83 8.65 -0.86 1.20
N ALA A 84 7.77 -0.30 0.37
CA ALA A 84 7.90 -0.29 -1.09
C ALA A 84 8.81 0.83 -1.60
N ARG A 85 9.11 1.85 -0.78
CA ARG A 85 9.98 2.99 -1.15
C ARG A 85 11.29 2.58 -1.85
N PRO A 86 12.01 1.54 -1.39
CA PRO A 86 13.25 1.09 -2.03
C PRO A 86 13.07 0.56 -3.48
N SER A 87 11.84 0.38 -3.98
CA SER A 87 11.61 0.00 -5.37
C SER A 87 12.11 1.05 -6.37
N HIS A 88 12.14 2.32 -5.96
CA HIS A 88 12.59 3.43 -6.79
C HIS A 88 14.11 3.45 -6.97
N SER A 89 14.85 2.96 -5.98
CA SER A 89 16.32 2.83 -6.09
C SER A 89 16.72 1.94 -7.28
N TYR A 90 15.90 0.94 -7.65
CA TYR A 90 16.17 0.05 -8.81
C TYR A 90 15.91 0.70 -10.18
N VAL A 91 15.41 1.92 -10.22
CA VAL A 91 15.21 2.71 -11.46
C VAL A 91 15.90 4.06 -11.34
N ASN A 92 16.98 4.13 -10.56
CA ASN A 92 17.83 5.32 -10.41
C ASN A 92 17.06 6.54 -9.89
N LEU A 93 16.09 6.29 -8.99
CA LEU A 93 15.27 7.30 -8.35
C LEU A 93 15.37 7.18 -6.82
N SER A 94 15.12 8.29 -6.13
CA SER A 94 15.12 8.31 -4.67
C SER A 94 13.97 7.49 -4.06
N ALA A 95 14.24 6.83 -2.93
CA ALA A 95 13.21 6.26 -2.05
C ALA A 95 12.42 7.33 -1.26
N GLY A 96 12.90 8.58 -1.27
CA GLY A 96 12.30 9.74 -0.63
C GLY A 96 11.14 10.35 -1.43
N LEU A 97 11.28 11.60 -1.87
CA LEU A 97 10.24 12.33 -2.60
C LEU A 97 9.95 11.74 -3.98
N ASP A 98 10.95 11.21 -4.70
CA ASP A 98 10.73 10.60 -6.03
C ASP A 98 9.73 9.43 -5.96
N PHE A 99 9.74 8.62 -4.90
CA PHE A 99 8.79 7.50 -4.74
C PHE A 99 7.31 7.91 -4.78
N GLU A 100 7.00 9.10 -4.28
CA GLU A 100 5.64 9.63 -4.15
C GLU A 100 5.29 10.73 -5.16
N THR A 101 6.25 11.09 -6.02
CA THR A 101 6.10 12.10 -7.07
C THR A 101 6.33 11.57 -8.47
N LYS A 102 7.19 10.56 -8.67
CA LYS A 102 7.43 9.91 -9.97
C LYS A 102 6.75 8.54 -9.98
N ILE A 103 5.55 8.47 -10.54
CA ILE A 103 4.69 7.30 -10.46
C ILE A 103 4.63 6.63 -11.82
N PHE A 104 5.15 5.40 -11.90
CA PHE A 104 5.02 4.62 -13.11
C PHE A 104 3.68 3.90 -13.13
N TYR A 105 3.02 3.87 -14.28
CA TYR A 105 1.75 3.16 -14.46
C TYR A 105 1.83 2.20 -15.65
N LYS A 106 1.21 1.03 -15.50
CA LYS A 106 1.28 -0.02 -16.52
C LYS A 106 0.19 0.18 -17.57
N VAL A 107 0.58 0.77 -18.70
CA VAL A 107 -0.35 1.18 -19.78
C VAL A 107 -1.20 -0.01 -20.26
N ASP A 108 -0.58 -1.17 -20.50
CA ASP A 108 -1.21 -2.36 -21.08
C ASP A 108 -1.67 -3.42 -20.05
N ALA A 109 -1.90 -3.03 -18.79
CA ALA A 109 -2.05 -3.99 -17.70
C ALA A 109 -3.16 -5.05 -17.94
N ALA A 110 -4.34 -4.62 -18.40
CA ALA A 110 -5.47 -5.51 -18.68
C ALA A 110 -5.19 -6.47 -19.83
N ARG A 111 -4.68 -5.94 -20.96
CA ARG A 111 -4.31 -6.73 -22.14
C ARG A 111 -3.25 -7.79 -21.82
N ILE A 112 -2.24 -7.42 -21.03
CA ILE A 112 -1.18 -8.35 -20.61
C ILE A 112 -1.76 -9.40 -19.66
N LEU A 113 -2.67 -9.03 -18.76
CA LEU A 113 -3.33 -9.95 -17.83
C LEU A 113 -4.15 -10.98 -18.57
N GLU A 114 -5.04 -10.56 -19.45
CA GLU A 114 -5.89 -11.46 -20.25
C GLU A 114 -5.04 -12.47 -21.03
N ARG A 115 -4.00 -11.99 -21.72
CA ARG A 115 -3.04 -12.86 -22.42
C ARG A 115 -2.35 -13.84 -21.47
N GLU A 116 -2.05 -13.45 -20.23
CA GLU A 116 -1.44 -14.34 -19.25
C GLU A 116 -2.42 -15.41 -18.74
N LEU A 117 -3.67 -15.04 -18.45
CA LEU A 117 -4.73 -15.95 -17.98
C LEU A 117 -5.09 -17.02 -19.03
N ASN A 118 -5.02 -16.66 -20.32
CA ASN A 118 -5.35 -17.57 -21.42
C ASN A 118 -4.21 -18.52 -21.83
N LYS A 119 -3.02 -18.45 -21.22
CA LYS A 119 -1.94 -19.40 -21.52
C LYS A 119 -2.36 -20.84 -21.18
N ALA A 120 -2.01 -21.80 -22.03
CA ALA A 120 -2.31 -23.23 -21.81
C ALA A 120 -1.89 -23.71 -20.40
N ARG A 121 -0.68 -23.33 -19.96
CA ARG A 121 -0.11 -23.67 -18.65
C ARG A 121 -0.57 -22.81 -17.46
N TYR A 122 -1.47 -21.85 -17.65
CA TYR A 122 -1.89 -20.98 -16.55
C TYR A 122 -2.68 -21.77 -15.50
N VAL A 123 -2.29 -21.61 -14.22
CA VAL A 123 -2.97 -22.19 -13.06
C VAL A 123 -3.54 -21.07 -12.22
N CYS A 124 -4.86 -21.08 -12.04
CA CYS A 124 -5.58 -20.10 -11.26
C CYS A 124 -5.16 -20.16 -9.78
N LYS A 125 -4.72 -19.02 -9.25
CA LYS A 125 -4.49 -18.77 -7.83
C LYS A 125 -4.99 -17.37 -7.50
N PRO A 126 -5.47 -17.08 -6.28
CA PRO A 126 -5.91 -15.74 -5.93
C PRO A 126 -4.84 -14.69 -6.23
N ILE A 127 -5.23 -13.64 -6.94
CA ILE A 127 -4.34 -12.50 -7.25
C ILE A 127 -4.60 -11.39 -6.23
N VAL A 128 -3.54 -10.90 -5.59
CA VAL A 128 -3.59 -9.73 -4.73
C VAL A 128 -3.32 -8.46 -5.52
N LEU A 129 -4.27 -7.52 -5.51
CA LEU A 129 -4.05 -6.13 -5.94
C LEU A 129 -3.72 -5.29 -4.71
N GLY A 130 -2.61 -4.54 -4.76
CA GLY A 130 -2.19 -3.69 -3.64
C GLY A 130 -1.19 -4.30 -2.68
N ALA A 131 -0.44 -5.30 -3.13
CA ALA A 131 0.58 -5.97 -2.33
C ALA A 131 1.84 -5.10 -2.10
N ASN A 132 2.13 -4.09 -2.93
CA ASN A 132 3.31 -3.23 -2.78
C ASN A 132 2.95 -1.73 -2.86
N THR A 133 2.17 -1.35 -3.87
CA THR A 133 1.67 0.02 -4.09
C THR A 133 0.15 0.02 -4.07
N ASP A 134 -0.49 1.14 -3.70
CA ASP A 134 -1.95 1.16 -3.57
C ASP A 134 -2.62 1.21 -4.96
N PRO A 135 -3.53 0.29 -5.28
CA PRO A 135 -4.20 0.26 -6.58
C PRO A 135 -5.21 1.40 -6.73
N TYR A 136 -5.59 2.05 -5.64
CA TYR A 136 -6.53 3.18 -5.59
C TYR A 136 -5.86 4.48 -5.15
N GLN A 137 -4.58 4.67 -5.45
CA GLN A 137 -3.92 5.97 -5.28
C GLN A 137 -4.56 7.04 -6.18
N PRO A 138 -4.39 8.35 -5.91
CA PRO A 138 -5.04 9.43 -6.66
C PRO A 138 -5.06 9.30 -8.19
N ALA A 139 -3.96 8.87 -8.83
CA ALA A 139 -3.86 8.67 -10.27
C ALA A 139 -4.90 7.68 -10.82
N GLU A 140 -5.36 6.71 -10.01
CA GLU A 140 -6.39 5.73 -10.39
C GLU A 140 -7.76 6.38 -10.67
N ALA A 141 -8.02 7.58 -10.15
CA ALA A 141 -9.27 8.29 -10.42
C ALA A 141 -9.43 8.57 -11.93
N THR A 142 -8.33 8.88 -12.60
CA THR A 142 -8.27 9.16 -14.04
C THR A 142 -7.89 7.92 -14.84
N LEU A 143 -6.82 7.22 -14.45
CA LEU A 143 -6.22 6.17 -15.28
C LEU A 143 -7.03 4.87 -15.34
N LYS A 144 -7.83 4.57 -14.30
CA LYS A 144 -8.73 3.40 -14.24
C LYS A 144 -8.05 2.04 -14.52
N ILE A 145 -6.75 1.90 -14.25
CA ILE A 145 -6.00 0.67 -14.54
C ILE A 145 -6.42 -0.46 -13.59
N THR A 146 -6.67 -0.15 -12.32
CA THR A 146 -7.21 -1.14 -11.38
C THR A 146 -8.58 -1.60 -11.82
N ARG A 147 -9.43 -0.67 -12.29
CA ARG A 147 -10.74 -1.03 -12.81
C ARG A 147 -10.64 -1.96 -14.03
N SER A 148 -9.78 -1.66 -15.01
CA SER A 148 -9.63 -2.53 -16.19
C SER A 148 -9.11 -3.93 -15.83
N LEU A 149 -8.22 -4.04 -14.84
CA LEU A 149 -7.81 -5.32 -14.28
C LEU A 149 -8.97 -6.08 -13.62
N LEU A 150 -9.83 -5.40 -12.86
CA LEU A 150 -11.01 -6.01 -12.25
C LEU A 150 -12.03 -6.49 -13.28
N GLU A 151 -12.19 -5.78 -14.39
CA GLU A 151 -13.06 -6.20 -15.50
C GLU A 151 -12.57 -7.51 -16.12
N VAL A 152 -11.27 -7.61 -16.42
CA VAL A 152 -10.65 -8.88 -16.89
C VAL A 152 -10.83 -10.00 -15.86
N LEU A 153 -10.56 -9.74 -14.58
CA LEU A 153 -10.71 -10.77 -13.54
C LEU A 153 -12.16 -11.24 -13.39
N LYS A 154 -13.14 -10.31 -13.42
CA LYS A 154 -14.57 -10.64 -13.39
C LYS A 154 -14.95 -11.52 -14.58
N ASP A 155 -14.49 -11.17 -15.77
CA ASP A 155 -14.79 -11.86 -17.02
C ASP A 155 -14.29 -13.31 -17.05
N HIS A 156 -13.11 -13.52 -16.49
CA HIS A 156 -12.49 -14.83 -16.30
C HIS A 156 -12.99 -15.58 -15.05
N GLN A 157 -13.92 -15.00 -14.29
CA GLN A 157 -14.34 -15.50 -12.97
C GLN A 157 -13.15 -15.82 -12.06
N HIS A 158 -12.14 -14.95 -12.11
CA HIS A 158 -10.88 -15.12 -11.44
C HIS A 158 -10.92 -14.51 -10.03
N PRO A 159 -10.45 -15.23 -9.00
CA PRO A 159 -10.43 -14.75 -7.62
C PRO A 159 -9.42 -13.60 -7.41
N VAL A 160 -9.84 -12.56 -6.69
CA VAL A 160 -9.07 -11.36 -6.40
C VAL A 160 -9.16 -10.97 -4.91
N ILE A 161 -8.04 -10.47 -4.38
CA ILE A 161 -7.95 -9.85 -3.06
C ILE A 161 -7.46 -8.43 -3.26
N LEU A 162 -8.18 -7.42 -2.77
CA LEU A 162 -7.73 -6.03 -2.84
C LEU A 162 -7.20 -5.56 -1.49
N ILE A 163 -6.12 -4.80 -1.48
CA ILE A 163 -5.57 -4.11 -0.32
C ILE A 163 -5.51 -2.62 -0.64
N THR A 164 -6.16 -1.78 0.17
CA THR A 164 -6.12 -0.33 -0.04
C THR A 164 -6.27 0.49 1.25
N LYS A 165 -5.88 1.76 1.17
CA LYS A 165 -6.10 2.83 2.17
C LYS A 165 -7.10 3.89 1.70
N ASN A 166 -7.69 3.76 0.52
CA ASN A 166 -8.46 4.82 -0.11
C ASN A 166 -9.94 4.47 -0.35
N THR A 167 -10.78 5.50 -0.38
CA THR A 167 -12.23 5.41 -0.58
C THR A 167 -12.62 5.17 -2.03
N LEU A 168 -11.72 5.43 -2.99
CA LEU A 168 -11.97 5.26 -4.42
C LEU A 168 -12.37 3.83 -4.81
N ILE A 169 -12.07 2.82 -4.00
CA ILE A 169 -12.58 1.45 -4.18
C ILE A 169 -14.11 1.36 -4.29
N GLU A 170 -14.85 2.31 -3.69
CA GLU A 170 -16.31 2.35 -3.77
C GLU A 170 -16.81 2.55 -5.21
N ARG A 171 -16.01 3.15 -6.09
CA ARG A 171 -16.31 3.29 -7.53
C ARG A 171 -16.54 1.94 -8.20
N ASP A 172 -15.82 0.90 -7.77
CA ASP A 172 -15.81 -0.40 -8.43
C ASP A 172 -16.69 -1.44 -7.70
N LEU A 173 -17.61 -0.98 -6.84
CA LEU A 173 -18.61 -1.85 -6.17
C LEU A 173 -19.48 -2.63 -7.18
N ASP A 174 -19.73 -2.07 -8.35
CA ASP A 174 -20.47 -2.70 -9.46
C ASP A 174 -19.77 -3.96 -10.00
N LEU A 175 -18.44 -4.05 -9.84
CA LEU A 175 -17.64 -5.22 -10.18
C LEU A 175 -17.45 -6.13 -8.96
N LEU A 176 -17.08 -5.54 -7.82
CA LEU A 176 -16.68 -6.26 -6.62
C LEU A 176 -17.84 -7.00 -5.94
N ALA A 177 -19.04 -6.40 -5.86
CA ALA A 177 -20.16 -7.04 -5.18
C ALA A 177 -20.64 -8.32 -5.90
N PRO A 178 -20.83 -8.34 -7.24
CA PRO A 178 -21.11 -9.60 -7.96
C PRO A 178 -20.00 -10.64 -7.86
N MET A 179 -18.72 -10.23 -7.83
CA MET A 179 -17.60 -11.15 -7.62
C MET A 179 -17.63 -11.74 -6.21
N ALA A 180 -17.85 -10.93 -5.18
CA ALA A 180 -17.94 -11.38 -3.79
C ALA A 180 -19.09 -12.36 -3.56
N LYS A 181 -20.28 -12.10 -4.13
CA LYS A 181 -21.41 -13.06 -4.13
C LYS A 181 -21.05 -14.42 -4.71
N ASN A 182 -20.07 -14.45 -5.61
CA ASN A 182 -19.55 -15.68 -6.22
C ASN A 182 -18.34 -16.27 -5.49
N ASN A 183 -17.97 -15.77 -4.31
CA ASN A 183 -16.76 -16.12 -3.56
C ASN A 183 -15.46 -15.82 -4.35
N LEU A 184 -15.46 -14.79 -5.20
CA LEU A 184 -14.31 -14.40 -6.03
C LEU A 184 -13.61 -13.13 -5.53
N ALA A 185 -14.19 -12.35 -4.63
CA ALA A 185 -13.58 -11.12 -4.15
C ALA A 185 -13.63 -11.00 -2.62
N LYS A 186 -12.52 -10.55 -2.04
CA LYS A 186 -12.45 -10.04 -0.66
C LYS A 186 -11.53 -8.83 -0.59
N VAL A 187 -11.74 -7.98 0.41
CA VAL A 187 -11.05 -6.70 0.52
C VAL A 187 -10.38 -6.56 1.87
N ALA A 188 -9.18 -6.02 1.89
CA ALA A 188 -8.46 -5.61 3.07
C ALA A 188 -8.30 -4.08 3.10
N ILE A 189 -8.85 -3.42 4.12
CA ILE A 189 -8.72 -1.98 4.33
C ILE A 189 -7.69 -1.72 5.41
N SER A 190 -6.66 -0.96 5.08
CA SER A 190 -5.62 -0.54 6.03
C SER A 190 -6.09 0.64 6.87
N VAL A 191 -6.27 0.44 8.18
CA VAL A 191 -6.60 1.48 9.15
C VAL A 191 -5.47 1.57 10.17
N THR A 192 -4.63 2.59 10.03
CA THR A 192 -3.41 2.76 10.83
C THR A 192 -3.60 3.67 12.03
N THR A 193 -4.56 4.57 11.96
CA THR A 193 -4.89 5.51 13.04
C THR A 193 -6.34 5.98 12.92
N LEU A 194 -6.95 6.36 14.04
CA LEU A 194 -8.22 7.09 14.05
C LEU A 194 -8.01 8.62 14.08
N SER A 195 -6.78 9.08 14.32
CA SER A 195 -6.42 10.48 14.35
C SER A 195 -6.20 11.05 12.95
N THR A 196 -6.98 12.08 12.60
CA THR A 196 -6.78 12.82 11.34
C THR A 196 -5.44 13.57 11.34
N GLN A 197 -4.95 14.01 12.50
CA GLN A 197 -3.67 14.70 12.63
C GLN A 197 -2.51 13.74 12.35
N LEU A 198 -2.51 12.55 12.97
CA LEU A 198 -1.45 11.56 12.74
C LEU A 198 -1.47 11.08 11.28
N LYS A 199 -2.66 10.84 10.71
CA LYS A 199 -2.79 10.50 9.28
C LYS A 199 -2.15 11.57 8.39
N ARG A 200 -2.39 12.87 8.64
CA ARG A 200 -1.86 13.96 7.80
C ARG A 200 -0.34 13.96 7.72
N ILE A 201 0.35 13.68 8.82
CA ILE A 201 1.82 13.66 8.85
C ILE A 201 2.41 12.31 8.40
N MET A 202 1.69 11.20 8.59
CA MET A 202 2.21 9.85 8.33
C MET A 202 1.82 9.31 6.94
N GLU A 203 0.66 9.70 6.43
CA GLU A 203 0.01 9.15 5.22
C GLU A 203 -0.78 10.26 4.47
N PRO A 204 -0.10 11.33 4.04
CA PRO A 204 -0.73 12.61 3.70
C PRO A 204 -1.84 12.50 2.68
N ARG A 205 -1.67 11.69 1.63
CA ARG A 205 -2.60 11.62 0.48
C ARG A 205 -3.53 10.40 0.48
N THR A 206 -3.60 9.66 1.59
CA THR A 206 -4.60 8.58 1.77
C THR A 206 -5.98 9.13 2.15
N SER A 207 -7.02 8.29 2.21
CA SER A 207 -8.32 8.71 2.78
C SER A 207 -8.23 8.94 4.30
N ALA A 208 -9.05 9.86 4.81
CA ALA A 208 -9.18 10.11 6.25
C ALA A 208 -9.69 8.86 6.99
N PRO A 209 -9.37 8.67 8.29
CA PRO A 209 -9.78 7.49 9.05
C PRO A 209 -11.28 7.21 9.00
N ALA A 210 -12.11 8.24 9.19
CA ALA A 210 -13.57 8.13 9.09
C ALA A 210 -14.04 7.68 7.69
N GLY A 211 -13.34 8.10 6.63
CA GLY A 211 -13.59 7.63 5.27
C GLY A 211 -13.32 6.14 5.12
N ARG A 212 -12.23 5.63 5.69
CA ARG A 212 -11.88 4.20 5.66
C ARG A 212 -12.90 3.34 6.42
N LEU A 213 -13.38 3.81 7.58
CA LEU A 213 -14.45 3.14 8.33
C LEU A 213 -15.79 3.11 7.57
N ARG A 214 -16.14 4.20 6.87
CA ARG A 214 -17.31 4.24 6.00
C ARG A 214 -17.21 3.24 4.85
N VAL A 215 -16.04 3.14 4.21
CA VAL A 215 -15.78 2.14 3.16
C VAL A 215 -15.97 0.72 3.69
N ILE A 216 -15.45 0.41 4.88
CA ILE A 216 -15.66 -0.90 5.52
C ILE A 216 -17.16 -1.19 5.66
N LYS A 217 -17.94 -0.21 6.13
CA LYS A 217 -19.40 -0.33 6.24
C LYS A 217 -20.09 -0.56 4.91
N HIS A 218 -19.73 0.19 3.87
CA HIS A 218 -20.33 0.03 2.55
C HIS A 218 -20.00 -1.33 1.94
N LEU A 219 -18.73 -1.75 1.99
CA LEU A 219 -18.31 -3.07 1.52
C LEU A 219 -19.06 -4.20 2.26
N ALA A 220 -19.18 -4.11 3.59
CA ALA A 220 -19.91 -5.08 4.39
C ALA A 220 -21.42 -5.12 4.04
N ASN A 221 -22.05 -3.96 3.84
CA ASN A 221 -23.45 -3.87 3.40
C ASN A 221 -23.67 -4.51 2.02
N HIS A 222 -22.67 -4.47 1.14
CA HIS A 222 -22.67 -5.15 -0.15
C HIS A 222 -22.24 -6.63 -0.07
N GLN A 223 -22.14 -7.19 1.14
CA GLN A 223 -21.75 -8.58 1.40
C GLN A 223 -20.34 -8.94 0.88
N ILE A 224 -19.46 -7.94 0.76
CA ILE A 224 -18.05 -8.16 0.41
C ILE A 224 -17.29 -8.49 1.72
N PRO A 225 -16.60 -9.63 1.82
CA PRO A 225 -15.82 -9.95 3.00
C PRO A 225 -14.69 -8.92 3.21
N VAL A 226 -14.72 -8.25 4.37
CA VAL A 226 -13.73 -7.22 4.73
C VAL A 226 -12.80 -7.69 5.85
N ARG A 227 -11.51 -7.55 5.59
CA ARG A 227 -10.44 -7.60 6.59
C ARG A 227 -9.96 -6.19 6.91
N VAL A 228 -9.72 -5.87 8.16
CA VAL A 228 -8.97 -4.66 8.53
C VAL A 228 -7.52 -4.98 8.82
N MET A 229 -6.62 -4.15 8.30
CA MET A 229 -5.19 -4.24 8.57
C MET A 229 -4.78 -3.05 9.44
N VAL A 230 -4.45 -3.32 10.70
CA VAL A 230 -3.80 -2.35 11.58
C VAL A 230 -2.30 -2.38 11.27
N ALA A 231 -1.92 -1.79 10.14
CA ALA A 231 -0.60 -1.99 9.55
C ALA A 231 -0.05 -0.69 8.91
N PRO A 232 1.08 -0.15 9.43
CA PRO A 232 1.89 -0.69 10.51
C PRO A 232 1.36 -0.34 11.91
N ILE A 233 1.70 -1.18 12.88
CA ILE A 233 1.80 -0.80 14.29
C ILE A 233 3.19 -0.21 14.54
N ILE A 234 3.22 0.97 15.11
CA ILE A 234 4.41 1.75 15.45
C ILE A 234 4.35 2.02 16.97
N PRO A 235 5.31 1.46 17.75
CA PRO A 235 5.35 1.66 19.20
C PRO A 235 5.34 3.13 19.57
N MET A 236 4.56 3.46 20.60
CA MET A 236 4.35 4.81 21.13
C MET A 236 3.75 5.81 20.13
N VAL A 237 3.51 5.44 18.86
CA VAL A 237 2.94 6.36 17.86
C VAL A 237 1.46 6.08 17.60
N ASN A 238 1.10 4.84 17.28
CA ASN A 238 -0.29 4.44 17.03
C ASN A 238 -0.70 3.15 17.74
N ASP A 239 0.21 2.48 18.46
CA ASP A 239 -0.08 1.19 19.09
C ASP A 239 -1.17 1.31 20.17
N MET A 240 -1.30 2.46 20.84
CA MET A 240 -2.36 2.76 21.81
C MET A 240 -3.76 2.82 21.18
N GLU A 241 -3.86 2.94 19.85
CA GLU A 241 -5.14 2.99 19.13
C GLU A 241 -5.61 1.61 18.67
N MET A 242 -4.80 0.55 18.81
CA MET A 242 -5.08 -0.78 18.27
C MET A 242 -6.49 -1.28 18.60
N GLU A 243 -6.86 -1.31 19.88
CA GLU A 243 -8.17 -1.81 20.32
C GLU A 243 -9.32 -0.92 19.83
N LYS A 244 -9.11 0.40 19.80
CA LYS A 244 -10.11 1.36 19.30
C LYS A 244 -10.34 1.19 17.80
N ILE A 245 -9.28 0.98 17.03
CA ILE A 245 -9.35 0.69 15.60
C ILE A 245 -10.12 -0.62 15.37
N LEU A 246 -9.78 -1.68 16.11
CA LEU A 246 -10.44 -2.98 15.98
C LEU A 246 -11.93 -2.91 16.35
N LEU A 247 -12.28 -2.21 17.43
CA LEU A 247 -13.67 -1.98 17.80
C LEU A 247 -14.44 -1.24 16.70
N ALA A 248 -13.89 -0.12 16.21
CA ALA A 248 -14.53 0.68 15.16
C ALA A 248 -14.68 -0.11 13.84
N ALA A 249 -13.67 -0.91 13.49
CA ALA A 249 -13.69 -1.79 12.33
C ALA A 249 -14.79 -2.87 12.44
N SER A 250 -14.89 -3.51 13.61
CA SER A 250 -15.93 -4.50 13.89
C SER A 250 -17.33 -3.88 13.83
N GLN A 251 -17.53 -2.72 14.44
CA GLN A 251 -18.79 -1.96 14.36
C GLN A 251 -19.14 -1.53 12.94
N ALA A 252 -18.14 -1.30 12.09
CA ALA A 252 -18.34 -1.03 10.67
C ALA A 252 -18.61 -2.31 9.85
N GLY A 253 -18.57 -3.51 10.43
CA GLY A 253 -18.89 -4.75 9.73
C GLY A 253 -17.70 -5.54 9.20
N ALA A 254 -16.46 -5.19 9.58
CA ALA A 254 -15.32 -6.06 9.31
C ALA A 254 -15.44 -7.36 10.11
N SER A 255 -15.16 -8.50 9.47
CA SER A 255 -15.21 -9.83 10.13
C SER A 255 -13.82 -10.35 10.50
N HIS A 256 -12.78 -9.80 9.86
CA HIS A 256 -11.41 -10.25 10.05
C HIS A 256 -10.48 -9.08 10.32
N ALA A 257 -9.40 -9.35 11.04
CA ALA A 257 -8.35 -8.38 11.28
C ALA A 257 -6.96 -9.01 11.21
N SER A 258 -5.97 -8.21 10.87
CA SER A 258 -4.55 -8.50 11.08
C SER A 258 -3.82 -7.23 11.48
N TYR A 259 -2.64 -7.38 12.06
CA TYR A 259 -1.70 -6.28 12.25
C TYR A 259 -0.34 -6.66 11.70
N VAL A 260 0.47 -5.66 11.39
CA VAL A 260 1.86 -5.84 10.97
C VAL A 260 2.69 -4.84 11.76
N LEU A 261 3.74 -5.29 12.43
CA LEU A 261 4.71 -4.40 13.06
C LEU A 261 5.47 -3.62 11.99
N ILE A 262 5.82 -2.36 12.27
CA ILE A 262 6.60 -1.53 11.34
C ILE A 262 7.84 -2.27 10.81
N ARG A 263 8.10 -2.05 9.51
CA ARG A 263 9.23 -2.61 8.76
C ARG A 263 10.00 -1.44 8.16
N LEU A 264 11.31 -1.43 8.39
CA LEU A 264 12.20 -0.34 7.97
C LEU A 264 13.34 -0.87 7.07
N PRO A 265 13.02 -1.49 5.91
CA PRO A 265 14.06 -1.98 5.01
C PRO A 265 14.83 -0.83 4.38
N TYR A 266 16.16 -1.00 4.23
CA TYR A 266 17.01 -0.10 3.47
C TYR A 266 16.83 1.39 3.84
N GLU A 267 16.60 2.27 2.87
CA GLU A 267 16.47 3.73 3.03
C GLU A 267 15.27 4.13 3.92
N VAL A 268 14.29 3.24 4.10
CA VAL A 268 13.09 3.53 4.90
C VAL A 268 13.46 3.79 6.36
N LYS A 269 14.51 3.16 6.89
CA LYS A 269 14.94 3.38 8.28
C LYS A 269 15.42 4.82 8.51
N ASP A 270 16.10 5.41 7.53
CA ASP A 270 16.70 6.73 7.64
C ASP A 270 15.62 7.80 7.44
N LEU A 271 14.79 7.63 6.40
CA LEU A 271 13.60 8.46 6.15
C LEU A 271 12.64 8.48 7.34
N PHE A 272 12.41 7.32 7.97
CA PHE A 272 11.52 7.21 9.12
C PHE A 272 12.11 7.86 10.38
N GLN A 273 13.42 7.74 10.62
CA GLN A 273 14.10 8.42 11.72
C GLN A 273 14.05 9.94 11.55
N GLU A 274 14.30 10.46 10.33
CA GLU A 274 14.15 11.88 10.01
C GLU A 274 12.73 12.38 10.34
N TRP A 275 11.72 11.60 9.94
CA TRP A 275 10.32 11.91 10.23
C TRP A 275 10.00 11.89 11.72
N LEU A 276 10.55 10.93 12.48
CA LEU A 276 10.40 10.89 13.94
C LEU A 276 11.04 12.11 14.60
N THR A 277 12.23 12.52 14.18
CA THR A 277 12.91 13.71 14.70
C THR A 277 12.09 14.97 14.45
N LYS A 278 11.46 15.10 13.29
CA LYS A 278 10.61 16.26 12.97
C LYS A 278 9.29 16.27 13.76
N HIS A 279 8.59 15.13 13.82
CA HIS A 279 7.21 15.09 14.30
C HIS A 279 7.06 14.62 15.75
N PHE A 280 8.05 13.91 16.28
CA PHE A 280 8.08 13.35 17.63
C PHE A 280 9.46 13.50 18.31
N PRO A 281 10.08 14.69 18.29
CA PRO A 281 11.48 14.87 18.72
C PRO A 281 11.76 14.36 20.13
N GLN A 282 10.84 14.59 21.07
CA GLN A 282 11.00 14.20 22.48
C GLN A 282 10.98 12.68 22.73
N ARG A 283 10.56 11.88 21.74
CA ARG A 283 10.42 10.42 21.89
C ARG A 283 10.98 9.61 20.72
N ALA A 284 11.63 10.26 19.76
CA ALA A 284 12.18 9.62 18.56
C ALA A 284 13.14 8.47 18.93
N GLU A 285 14.12 8.76 19.80
CA GLU A 285 15.08 7.76 20.30
C GLU A 285 14.41 6.61 21.05
N HIS A 286 13.40 6.92 21.86
CA HIS A 286 12.66 5.89 22.60
C HIS A 286 11.88 4.96 21.66
N ILE A 287 11.23 5.51 20.63
CA ILE A 287 10.53 4.73 19.60
C ILE A 287 11.51 3.81 18.87
N MET A 288 12.65 4.33 18.43
CA MET A 288 13.67 3.53 17.74
C MET A 288 14.27 2.46 18.64
N SER A 289 14.49 2.76 19.94
CA SER A 289 14.91 1.77 20.93
C SER A 289 13.93 0.61 21.05
N LEU A 290 12.61 0.89 21.14
CA LEU A 290 11.59 -0.16 21.17
C LEU A 290 11.55 -0.99 19.87
N ILE A 291 11.73 -0.34 18.71
CA ILE A 291 11.82 -1.04 17.43
C ILE A 291 13.01 -2.00 17.43
N ARG A 292 14.21 -1.54 17.84
CA ARG A 292 15.41 -2.37 17.94
C ARG A 292 15.24 -3.54 18.91
N GLN A 293 14.62 -3.33 20.07
CA GLN A 293 14.35 -4.38 21.04
C GLN A 293 13.47 -5.51 20.47
N MET A 294 12.55 -5.20 19.55
CA MET A 294 11.73 -6.21 18.87
C MET A 294 12.39 -6.84 17.64
N ARG A 295 13.68 -6.57 17.42
CA ARG A 295 14.45 -6.91 16.21
C ARG A 295 15.88 -7.35 16.54
N GLY A 296 16.11 -7.89 17.74
CA GLY A 296 17.44 -8.33 18.18
C GLY A 296 18.51 -7.23 18.15
N GLY A 297 18.13 -5.96 18.38
CA GLY A 297 19.03 -4.80 18.39
C GLY A 297 19.15 -4.07 17.05
N LYS A 298 18.56 -4.56 15.96
CA LYS A 298 18.65 -3.96 14.62
C LYS A 298 17.48 -3.02 14.34
N ASP A 299 17.66 -2.02 13.46
CA ASP A 299 16.51 -1.19 13.01
C ASP A 299 15.49 -2.00 12.19
N TYR A 300 15.95 -3.05 11.51
CA TYR A 300 15.10 -3.97 10.76
C TYR A 300 15.73 -5.36 10.67
N ASP A 301 14.86 -6.38 10.75
CA ASP A 301 15.17 -7.78 10.50
C ASP A 301 14.29 -8.29 9.35
N ALA A 302 14.92 -8.85 8.32
CA ALA A 302 14.27 -9.36 7.12
C ALA A 302 13.89 -10.84 7.22
N GLN A 303 14.27 -11.53 8.30
CA GLN A 303 13.99 -12.96 8.50
C GLN A 303 12.49 -13.25 8.44
N PHE A 304 12.13 -14.30 7.70
CA PHE A 304 10.74 -14.76 7.65
C PHE A 304 10.25 -15.23 9.02
N GLY A 305 8.97 -15.05 9.29
CA GLY A 305 8.33 -15.31 10.58
C GLY A 305 8.45 -14.14 11.56
N SER A 306 9.63 -13.53 11.68
CA SER A 306 9.89 -12.42 12.61
C SER A 306 9.60 -11.05 12.00
N ARG A 307 9.90 -10.82 10.71
CA ARG A 307 9.86 -9.48 10.08
C ARG A 307 8.51 -8.74 10.17
N MET A 308 7.39 -9.45 10.29
CA MET A 308 6.05 -8.83 10.43
C MET A 308 5.53 -8.76 11.87
N ARG A 309 6.10 -9.54 12.80
CA ARG A 309 5.59 -9.71 14.17
C ARG A 309 6.49 -9.08 15.23
N GLY A 310 7.81 -9.13 15.00
CA GLY A 310 8.82 -8.81 16.01
C GLY A 310 8.99 -9.91 17.04
N GLU A 311 9.92 -9.70 17.97
CA GLU A 311 10.21 -10.59 19.10
C GLU A 311 10.28 -9.81 20.42
N GLY A 312 10.47 -10.52 21.54
CA GLY A 312 10.62 -9.91 22.86
C GLY A 312 9.30 -9.45 23.52
N ALA A 313 9.43 -8.85 24.70
CA ALA A 313 8.30 -8.57 25.59
C ALA A 313 7.26 -7.62 24.97
N PHE A 314 7.71 -6.57 24.27
CA PHE A 314 6.80 -5.60 23.65
C PHE A 314 6.03 -6.20 22.47
N ALA A 315 6.67 -7.01 21.62
CA ALA A 315 5.98 -7.72 20.54
C ALA A 315 4.95 -8.72 21.08
N ASN A 316 5.29 -9.46 22.14
CA ASN A 316 4.37 -10.37 22.83
C ASN A 316 3.18 -9.65 23.45
N LEU A 317 3.39 -8.45 24.01
CA LEU A 317 2.32 -7.59 24.50
C LEU A 317 1.38 -7.16 23.37
N LEU A 318 1.92 -6.68 22.24
CA LEU A 318 1.11 -6.31 21.06
C LEU A 318 0.30 -7.49 20.53
N ALA A 319 0.92 -8.67 20.40
CA ALA A 319 0.26 -9.88 19.95
C ALA A 319 -0.89 -10.30 20.89
N THR A 320 -0.66 -10.21 22.20
CA THR A 320 -1.66 -10.53 23.22
C THR A 320 -2.82 -9.55 23.18
N ARG A 321 -2.53 -8.23 23.13
CA ARG A 321 -3.54 -7.17 23.00
C ARG A 321 -4.41 -7.38 21.77
N PHE A 322 -3.77 -7.60 20.61
CA PHE A 322 -4.47 -7.85 19.35
C PHE A 322 -5.40 -9.08 19.44
N ARG A 323 -4.90 -10.20 19.95
CA ARG A 323 -5.67 -11.45 20.07
C ARG A 323 -6.87 -11.29 21.01
N LEU A 324 -6.68 -10.67 22.17
CA LEU A 324 -7.75 -10.42 23.13
C LEU A 324 -8.80 -9.46 22.58
N ALA A 325 -8.37 -8.40 21.88
CA ALA A 325 -9.27 -7.46 21.21
C ALA A 325 -10.09 -8.14 20.10
N CYS A 326 -9.45 -8.96 19.26
CA CYS A 326 -10.16 -9.72 18.23
C CYS A 326 -11.24 -10.62 18.83
N LYS A 327 -10.91 -11.37 19.90
CA LYS A 327 -11.88 -12.20 20.63
C LYS A 327 -13.02 -11.36 21.21
N ARG A 328 -12.70 -10.23 21.83
CA ARG A 328 -13.68 -9.33 22.46
C ARG A 328 -14.63 -8.68 21.44
N PHE A 329 -14.14 -8.37 20.25
CA PHE A 329 -14.88 -7.64 19.21
C PHE A 329 -15.37 -8.55 18.07
N ASN A 330 -15.38 -9.87 18.28
CA ASN A 330 -15.84 -10.87 17.31
C ASN A 330 -15.14 -10.82 15.94
N LEU A 331 -13.85 -10.44 15.92
CA LEU A 331 -13.01 -10.48 14.73
C LEU A 331 -12.23 -11.79 14.70
N ASN A 332 -12.07 -12.39 13.51
CA ASN A 332 -11.37 -13.66 13.31
C ASN A 332 -12.00 -14.86 14.05
N ASN A 333 -13.30 -14.80 14.36
CA ASN A 333 -14.02 -15.93 15.00
C ASN A 333 -14.23 -17.12 14.05
N ALA A 334 -14.12 -16.90 12.74
CA ALA A 334 -14.15 -17.93 11.71
C ALA A 334 -12.89 -17.83 10.85
N PRO A 335 -12.52 -18.90 10.12
CA PRO A 335 -11.52 -18.81 9.07
C PRO A 335 -11.90 -17.76 8.02
N SER A 336 -10.87 -17.09 7.49
CA SER A 336 -11.01 -16.17 6.35
C SER A 336 -11.65 -16.90 5.18
N PRO A 337 -12.69 -16.36 4.52
CA PRO A 337 -13.33 -17.02 3.39
C PRO A 337 -12.31 -17.41 2.31
N GLU A 338 -12.30 -18.68 1.95
CA GLU A 338 -11.55 -19.20 0.82
C GLU A 338 -12.21 -18.71 -0.47
N LEU A 339 -11.39 -18.28 -1.43
CA LEU A 339 -11.89 -17.83 -2.72
C LEU A 339 -12.04 -19.02 -3.67
N ASP A 340 -13.11 -19.04 -4.45
CA ASP A 340 -13.45 -20.14 -5.33
C ASP A 340 -12.57 -20.15 -6.59
N LEU A 341 -11.64 -21.10 -6.66
CA LEU A 341 -10.75 -21.25 -7.81
C LEU A 341 -11.40 -22.01 -8.97
N LYS A 342 -12.49 -22.77 -8.71
CA LYS A 342 -13.09 -23.70 -9.68
C LYS A 342 -13.93 -23.00 -10.73
N LYS A 343 -14.37 -21.77 -10.44
CA LYS A 343 -15.13 -20.94 -11.39
C LYS A 343 -14.26 -20.32 -12.48
N PHE A 344 -12.94 -20.32 -12.32
CA PHE A 344 -12.03 -19.74 -13.30
C PHE A 344 -12.23 -20.37 -14.67
N ARG A 345 -12.31 -19.52 -15.69
CA ARG A 345 -12.43 -19.92 -17.09
C ARG A 345 -11.50 -19.11 -17.97
N LYS A 346 -10.91 -19.78 -18.95
CA LYS A 346 -10.21 -19.11 -20.06
C LYS A 346 -11.26 -18.61 -21.06
N LYS A 347 -10.92 -17.56 -21.80
CA LYS A 347 -11.76 -17.02 -22.87
C LYS A 347 -11.01 -17.20 -24.19
N ASP A 348 -11.75 -17.49 -25.25
CA ASP A 348 -11.22 -17.39 -26.60
C ASP A 348 -11.00 -15.91 -26.93
N ASN A 349 -9.84 -15.59 -27.55
CA ASN A 349 -9.39 -14.23 -27.87
C ASN A 349 -10.54 -13.40 -28.45
N THR A 350 -11.12 -12.53 -27.64
CA THR A 350 -12.07 -11.51 -28.09
C THR A 350 -11.32 -10.20 -28.10
N ASP A 351 -11.37 -9.49 -29.23
CA ASP A 351 -10.65 -8.24 -29.47
C ASP A 351 -10.96 -7.20 -28.38
N PHE A 352 -10.05 -7.05 -27.42
CA PHE A 352 -10.18 -6.04 -26.37
C PHE A 352 -9.60 -4.71 -26.86
N LYS A 353 -10.49 -3.72 -27.06
CA LYS A 353 -10.10 -2.31 -27.18
C LYS A 353 -9.90 -1.75 -25.78
N GLN A 354 -8.69 -1.82 -25.26
CA GLN A 354 -8.28 -0.83 -24.27
C GLN A 354 -8.14 0.49 -25.04
N SER A 355 -8.98 1.52 -24.75
CA SER A 355 -8.67 2.88 -25.20
C SER A 355 -7.27 3.18 -24.67
N SER A 356 -6.29 3.27 -25.57
CA SER A 356 -4.97 3.66 -25.14
C SER A 356 -5.08 5.14 -24.76
N LEU A 357 -4.75 5.47 -23.52
CA LEU A 357 -4.69 6.87 -23.09
C LEU A 357 -3.70 7.70 -23.93
N LEU A 358 -2.84 7.03 -24.72
CA LEU A 358 -1.94 7.66 -25.70
C LEU A 358 -2.68 8.11 -26.97
N ASP A 359 -3.73 7.39 -27.39
CA ASP A 359 -4.53 7.75 -28.57
C ASP A 359 -5.41 8.99 -28.29
N GLU A 360 -5.83 9.20 -27.04
CA GLU A 360 -6.64 10.36 -26.63
C GLU A 360 -5.81 11.63 -26.35
N MET A 361 -4.48 11.53 -26.19
CA MET A 361 -3.59 12.69 -25.97
C MET A 361 -2.91 13.20 -27.25
N THR A 362 -3.16 12.56 -28.38
CA THR A 362 -2.59 12.93 -29.70
C THR A 362 -3.65 13.37 -30.72
N GLY A 363 -4.91 13.50 -30.30
CA GLY A 363 -6.07 13.89 -31.12
C GLY A 363 -6.51 15.33 -30.93
#